data_AF-A0A1L3LWW1-F1
#
_entry.id   AF-A0A1L3LWW1-F1
#
_cell.length_a   1.000
_cell.length_b   1.000
_cell.length_c   1.000
_cell.angle_alpha   90.00
_cell.angle_beta   90.00
_cell.angle_gamma   90.00
#
_symmetry.space_group_name_H-M   'P 1'
#
loop_
_entity.id
_entity.type
_entity.pdbx_description
1 polymer ?
#
loop_
_entity_poly.entity_id
_entity_poly.type
_entity_poly.pdbx_seq_one_letter_code
_entity_poly.pdbx_strand_id
1 'polypeptide(L)'
;MKPKKSGTILLTGGGFALSPHPEYISISVGKAGIRALAQGLFDEYKQHGVHIATVTVAGFVSPDTPQISAIADQFWQLHSQPIDAWSVEAIYQP
;
A
#
# COMPACT_ATOMS: atom_id res chain seq x y z
N MET A 1 25.93 6.76 -10.79
CA MET A 1 24.60 6.18 -11.11
C MET A 1 23.70 7.31 -11.59
N LYS A 2 23.13 7.23 -12.80
CA LYS A 2 22.12 8.21 -13.24
C LYS A 2 20.81 7.93 -12.47
N PRO A 3 20.06 8.94 -12.03
CA PRO A 3 18.77 8.70 -11.39
C PRO A 3 17.85 7.95 -12.35
N LYS A 4 17.34 6.79 -11.93
CA LYS A 4 16.29 6.08 -12.67
C LYS A 4 15.02 6.90 -12.54
N LYS A 5 14.41 7.27 -13.67
CA LYS A 5 13.12 7.96 -13.73
C LYS A 5 11.95 6.96 -13.77
N SER A 6 12.09 5.79 -13.14
CA SER A 6 11.04 4.79 -13.06
C SER A 6 11.26 3.82 -11.90
N GLY A 7 10.19 3.25 -11.37
CA GLY A 7 10.25 2.29 -10.27
C GLY A 7 8.91 2.12 -9.54
N THR A 8 8.94 1.41 -8.41
CA THR A 8 7.77 1.18 -7.57
C THR A 8 8.08 1.60 -6.13
N ILE A 9 7.16 2.32 -5.49
CA ILE A 9 7.16 2.64 -4.06
C ILE A 9 5.89 2.03 -3.47
N LEU A 10 6.04 1.04 -2.60
CA LEU A 10 4.92 0.36 -1.95
C LEU A 10 4.87 0.71 -0.46
N LEU A 11 3.71 1.17 0.00
CA LEU A 11 3.47 1.59 1.37
C LEU A 11 2.63 0.54 2.11
N THR A 12 3.05 0.14 3.30
CA THR A 12 2.24 -0.73 4.15
C THR A 12 1.14 0.08 4.84
N GLY A 13 -0.08 -0.04 4.33
CA GLY A 13 -1.29 0.56 4.87
C GLY A 13 -1.80 -0.17 6.12
N GLY A 14 -3.09 -0.07 6.40
CA GLY A 14 -3.71 -0.78 7.52
C GLY A 14 -5.21 -0.55 7.60
N GLY A 15 -5.95 -1.55 8.08
CA GLY A 15 -7.42 -1.50 8.16
C GLY A 15 -7.98 -0.28 8.91
N PHE A 16 -7.23 0.29 9.86
CA PHE A 16 -7.62 1.52 10.56
C PHE A 16 -7.70 2.77 9.67
N ALA A 17 -7.18 2.72 8.43
CA ALA A 17 -7.44 3.75 7.42
C ALA A 17 -8.88 3.70 6.86
N LEU A 18 -9.53 2.53 6.95
CA LEU A 18 -10.89 2.28 6.47
C LEU A 18 -11.90 2.30 7.62
N SER A 19 -11.52 1.71 8.75
CA SER A 19 -12.36 1.55 9.94
C SER A 19 -11.59 2.07 11.17
N PRO A 20 -11.60 3.39 11.42
CA PRO A 20 -10.87 3.99 12.54
C PRO A 20 -11.41 3.49 13.89
N HIS A 21 -10.53 3.41 14.90
CA HIS A 21 -10.90 2.95 16.24
C HIS A 21 -10.60 4.01 17.31
N PRO A 22 -11.53 4.32 18.24
CA PRO A 22 -11.34 5.38 19.24
C PRO A 22 -10.07 5.20 20.10
N GLU A 23 -9.77 3.97 20.53
CA GLU A 23 -8.58 3.67 21.34
C GLU A 23 -7.27 3.71 20.53
N TYR A 24 -7.36 3.66 19.20
CA TYR A 24 -6.21 3.66 18.30
C TYR A 24 -6.26 4.86 17.35
N ILE A 25 -6.77 6.01 17.81
CA ILE A 25 -7.04 7.15 16.94
C ILE A 25 -5.78 7.71 16.26
N SER A 26 -4.67 7.79 16.99
CA SER A 26 -3.37 8.24 16.42
C SER A 26 -2.89 7.32 15.30
N ILE A 27 -3.03 6.00 15.48
CA ILE A 27 -2.72 5.01 14.44
C ILE A 27 -3.69 5.15 13.26
N SER A 28 -4.97 5.32 13.52
CA SER A 28 -6.00 5.49 12.49
C SER A 28 -5.71 6.70 11.61
N VAL A 29 -5.38 7.85 12.21
CA VAL A 29 -4.96 9.06 11.50
C VAL A 29 -3.70 8.80 10.66
N GLY A 30 -2.68 8.16 11.25
CA GLY A 30 -1.43 7.83 10.52
C GLY A 30 -1.68 6.92 9.31
N LYS A 31 -2.53 5.90 9.46
CA LYS A 31 -2.87 4.96 8.37
C LYS A 31 -3.75 5.62 7.30
N ALA A 32 -4.70 6.47 7.68
CA ALA A 32 -5.45 7.30 6.75
C ALA A 32 -4.52 8.24 5.96
N GLY A 33 -3.52 8.84 6.61
CA GLY A 33 -2.51 9.68 5.97
C GLY A 33 -1.68 8.91 4.93
N ILE A 34 -1.25 7.70 5.23
CA ILE A 34 -0.54 6.83 4.26
C ILE A 34 -1.42 6.53 3.04
N ARG A 35 -2.70 6.20 3.27
CA ARG A 35 -3.64 5.91 2.18
C ARG A 35 -3.88 7.14 1.31
N ALA A 36 -4.06 8.31 1.93
CA ALA A 36 -4.19 9.58 1.22
C ALA A 36 -2.93 9.94 0.43
N LEU A 37 -1.73 9.68 0.97
CA LEU A 37 -0.47 9.89 0.27
C LEU A 37 -0.37 9.03 -0.99
N ALA A 38 -0.68 7.73 -0.90
CA ALA A 38 -0.67 6.84 -2.06
C ALA A 38 -1.66 7.32 -3.13
N GLN A 39 -2.90 7.60 -2.73
CA GLN A 39 -3.97 8.06 -3.63
C GLN A 39 -3.66 9.40 -4.29
N GLY A 40 -3.19 10.38 -3.51
CA GLY A 40 -2.92 11.73 -4.00
C GLY A 40 -1.71 11.83 -4.93
N LEU A 41 -0.75 10.90 -4.81
CA LEU A 41 0.47 10.91 -5.64
C LEU A 41 0.42 9.91 -6.81
N PHE A 42 -0.55 8.99 -6.84
CA PHE A 42 -0.59 7.90 -7.82
C PHE A 42 -0.56 8.39 -9.28
N ASP A 43 -1.51 9.22 -9.69
CA ASP A 43 -1.63 9.63 -11.10
C ASP A 43 -0.48 10.52 -11.56
N GLU A 44 -0.07 11.47 -10.72
CA GLU A 44 1.06 12.37 -11.00
C GLU A 44 2.36 11.57 -11.23
N TYR A 45 2.66 10.63 -10.34
CA TYR A 45 3.90 9.85 -10.44
C TYR A 45 3.81 8.74 -11.48
N LYS A 46 2.60 8.25 -11.79
CA LYS A 46 2.38 7.32 -12.91
C LYS A 46 2.82 7.92 -14.24
N GLN A 47 2.52 9.20 -14.48
CA GLN A 47 2.99 9.93 -15.68
C GLN A 47 4.53 10.01 -15.76
N HIS A 48 5.19 9.95 -14.61
CA HIS A 48 6.65 9.94 -14.47
C HIS A 48 7.24 8.52 -14.39
N GLY A 49 6.46 7.47 -14.67
CA GLY A 49 6.92 6.08 -14.65
C GLY A 49 7.19 5.51 -13.26
N VAL A 50 6.64 6.12 -12.20
CA VAL A 50 6.78 5.67 -10.81
C VAL A 50 5.43 5.20 -10.27
N HIS A 51 5.37 3.93 -9.88
CA HIS A 51 4.18 3.31 -9.28
C HIS A 51 4.17 3.51 -7.77
N ILE A 52 3.40 4.47 -7.29
CA ILE A 52 3.18 4.66 -5.85
C ILE A 52 1.88 3.96 -5.45
N ALA A 53 1.95 2.93 -4.63
CA ALA A 53 0.77 2.18 -4.22
C ALA A 53 0.83 1.76 -2.75
N THR A 54 -0.29 1.29 -2.21
CA THR A 54 -0.37 0.77 -0.85
C THR A 54 -1.01 -0.61 -0.76
N VAL A 55 -0.50 -1.45 0.12
CA VAL A 55 -1.19 -2.67 0.57
C VAL A 55 -1.85 -2.37 1.91
N THR A 56 -3.17 -2.27 1.92
CA THR A 56 -3.97 -2.08 3.13
C THR A 56 -4.21 -3.44 3.78
N VAL A 57 -3.46 -3.71 4.86
CA VAL A 57 -3.63 -4.93 5.66
C VAL A 57 -4.75 -4.71 6.68
N ALA A 58 -5.94 -5.20 6.36
CA ALA A 58 -7.15 -5.11 7.18
C ALA A 58 -7.30 -6.34 8.11
N GLY A 59 -6.24 -6.65 8.85
CA GLY A 59 -6.21 -7.74 9.82
C GLY A 59 -5.01 -7.62 10.77
N PHE A 60 -5.00 -8.42 11.82
CA PHE A 60 -3.85 -8.50 12.73
C PHE A 60 -2.76 -9.38 12.11
N VAL A 61 -1.50 -8.94 12.23
CA VAL A 61 -0.33 -9.66 11.74
C VAL A 61 0.54 -10.04 12.94
N SER A 62 1.02 -11.27 12.98
CA SER A 62 2.02 -11.71 13.96
C SER A 62 3.08 -12.57 13.25
N PRO A 63 4.33 -12.63 13.76
CA PRO A 63 5.44 -13.30 13.07
C PRO A 63 5.18 -14.76 12.68
N ASP A 64 4.33 -15.45 13.42
CA ASP A 64 4.05 -16.89 13.23
C ASP A 64 2.76 -17.16 12.45
N THR A 65 2.24 -16.15 11.75
CA THR A 65 0.94 -16.23 11.06
C THR A 65 1.09 -16.59 9.58
N PRO A 66 0.34 -17.59 9.05
CA PRO A 66 0.36 -17.94 7.62
C PRO A 66 0.07 -16.76 6.67
N GLN A 67 -0.60 -15.73 7.19
CA GLN A 67 -1.00 -14.51 6.50
C GLN A 67 0.18 -13.70 5.96
N ILE A 68 1.40 -13.85 6.51
CA ILE A 68 2.58 -13.09 6.07
C ILE A 68 2.89 -13.35 4.59
N SER A 69 2.85 -14.61 4.16
CA SER A 69 3.10 -14.96 2.76
C SER A 69 2.03 -14.35 1.85
N ALA A 70 0.76 -14.42 2.24
CA ALA A 70 -0.33 -13.84 1.47
C ALA A 70 -0.22 -12.31 1.35
N ILE A 71 0.22 -11.62 2.40
CA ILE A 71 0.50 -10.18 2.37
C ILE A 71 1.67 -9.89 1.44
N ALA A 72 2.76 -10.67 1.52
CA ALA A 72 3.92 -10.52 0.63
C ALA A 72 3.52 -10.69 -0.84
N ASP A 73 2.62 -11.64 -1.13
CA ASP A 73 2.07 -11.84 -2.48
C ASP A 73 1.31 -10.61 -2.98
N GLN A 74 0.59 -9.87 -2.11
CA GLN A 74 -0.05 -8.62 -2.49
C GLN A 74 0.96 -7.54 -2.92
N PHE A 75 2.07 -7.41 -2.19
CA PHE A 75 3.15 -6.49 -2.58
C PHE A 75 3.77 -6.91 -3.91
N TRP A 76 4.03 -8.20 -4.09
CA TRP A 76 4.61 -8.73 -5.33
C TRP A 76 3.69 -8.52 -6.53
N GLN A 77 2.39 -8.75 -6.36
CA GLN A 77 1.38 -8.53 -7.40
C GLN A 77 1.34 -7.07 -7.82
N LEU A 78 1.27 -6.12 -6.88
CA LEU A 78 1.32 -4.69 -7.20
C LEU A 78 2.61 -4.31 -7.95
N HIS A 79 3.77 -4.74 -7.46
CA HIS A 79 5.06 -4.44 -8.11
C HIS A 79 5.14 -4.98 -9.54
N SER A 80 4.55 -6.15 -9.78
CA SER A 80 4.63 -6.87 -11.05
C SER A 80 3.58 -6.44 -12.08
N GLN A 81 2.65 -5.55 -11.73
CA GLN A 81 1.64 -5.06 -12.67
C GLN A 81 2.29 -4.33 -13.86
N PRO A 82 1.83 -4.58 -15.10
CA PRO A 82 2.19 -3.72 -16.21
C PRO A 82 1.59 -2.32 -16.00
N ILE A 83 2.24 -1.30 -16.59
CA ILE A 83 1.95 0.13 -16.30
C ILE A 83 0.49 0.54 -16.60
N ASP A 84 -0.13 -0.09 -17.59
CA ASP A 84 -1.52 0.10 -17.97
C ASP A 84 -2.50 -0.48 -16.92
N ALA A 85 -2.08 -1.50 -16.19
CA ALA A 85 -2.86 -2.16 -15.14
C ALA A 85 -2.51 -1.72 -13.71
N TRP A 86 -1.65 -0.70 -13.52
CA TRP A 86 -1.30 -0.21 -12.19
C TRP A 86 -2.55 0.17 -11.40
N SER A 87 -2.65 -0.38 -10.19
CA SER A 87 -3.62 0.00 -9.18
C SER A 87 -2.93 0.71 -8.01
N VAL A 88 -3.65 1.61 -7.36
CA VAL A 88 -3.13 2.40 -6.23
C VAL A 88 -3.22 1.68 -4.89
N GLU A 89 -4.14 0.73 -4.77
CA GLU A 89 -4.42 0.05 -3.51
C GLU A 89 -4.73 -1.43 -3.77
N ALA A 90 -4.15 -2.31 -2.94
CA ALA A 90 -4.60 -3.68 -2.73
C ALA A 90 -5.04 -3.81 -1.27
N ILE A 91 -6.18 -4.44 -1.02
CA ILE A 91 -6.70 -4.65 0.34
C ILE A 91 -6.56 -6.13 0.67
N TYR A 92 -5.77 -6.44 1.68
CA TYR A 92 -5.70 -7.78 2.25
C TYR A 92 -6.60 -7.85 3.47
N GLN A 93 -7.58 -8.75 3.42
CA GLN A 93 -8.44 -9.07 4.55
C GLN A 93 -8.45 -10.61 4.67
N PRO A 94 -8.03 -11.18 5.81
CA PRO A 94 -7.98 -12.62 6.01
C PRO A 94 -9.37 -13.27 6.05
#